data_AF-A0A497BWX7-F1
#
_entry.id   AF-A0A497BWX7-F1
#
_cell.length_a   1.000
_cell.length_b   1.000
_cell.length_c   1.000
_cell.angle_alpha   90.00
_cell.angle_beta   90.00
_cell.angle_gamma   90.00
#
_symmetry.space_group_name_H-M   'P 1'
#
loop_
_entity.id
_entity.type
_entity.pdbx_description
1 polymer ?
#
loop_
_entity_poly.entity_id
_entity_poly.type
_entity_poly.pdbx_seq_one_letter_code
_entity_poly.pdbx_strand_id
1 'polypeptide(L)' 'PDLAVETARRDAEIDQLYDQVYRELLTYMMEDPRTIKQATYLLWVAHKLERIADRVTNICERVIFMSTGEFRELSF' A
#
# COMPACT_ATOMS: atom_id res chain seq x y z
N PRO A 1 9.54 -17.74 -9.11
CA PRO A 1 9.70 -16.26 -9.12
C PRO A 1 8.44 -15.54 -9.63
N ASP A 2 7.74 -16.10 -10.63
CA ASP A 2 6.60 -15.44 -11.28
C ASP A 2 5.47 -15.03 -10.33
N LEU A 3 5.06 -15.90 -9.40
CA LEU A 3 4.04 -15.58 -8.40
C LEU A 3 4.46 -14.44 -7.45
N ALA A 4 5.76 -14.32 -7.14
CA ALA A 4 6.29 -13.23 -6.32
C ALA A 4 6.20 -11.89 -7.08
N VAL A 5 6.50 -11.89 -8.37
CA VAL A 5 6.36 -10.70 -9.23
C VAL A 5 4.89 -10.31 -9.37
N GLU A 6 3.99 -11.26 -9.62
CA GLU A 6 2.55 -10.99 -9.70
C GLU A 6 1.98 -10.44 -8.39
N THR A 7 2.40 -11.00 -7.26
CA THR A 7 1.96 -10.54 -5.94
C THR A 7 2.42 -9.12 -5.67
N ALA A 8 3.70 -8.81 -5.93
CA ALA A 8 4.24 -7.47 -5.72
C ALA A 8 3.62 -6.42 -6.67
N ARG A 9 3.16 -6.79 -7.87
CA ARG A 9 2.42 -5.87 -8.75
C ARG A 9 1.10 -5.37 -8.18
N ARG A 10 0.53 -6.06 -7.19
CA ARG A 10 -0.73 -5.65 -6.55
C ARG A 10 -0.54 -4.47 -5.60
N ASP A 11 0.71 -4.13 -5.26
CA ASP A 11 1.08 -2.96 -4.47
C ASP A 11 0.57 -1.66 -5.13
N ALA A 12 0.71 -1.56 -6.46
CA ALA A 12 0.21 -0.42 -7.24
C ALA A 12 -1.31 -0.20 -7.11
N GLU A 13 -2.09 -1.28 -6.93
CA GLU A 13 -3.53 -1.16 -6.65
C GLU A 13 -3.78 -0.60 -5.25
N ILE A 14 -2.98 -1.02 -4.25
CA ILE A 14 -3.09 -0.55 -2.88
C ILE A 14 -2.69 0.93 -2.77
N ASP A 15 -1.65 1.37 -3.49
CA ASP A 15 -1.25 2.78 -3.55
C ASP A 15 -2.36 3.66 -4.14
N GLN A 16 -2.97 3.20 -5.24
CA GLN A 16 -4.10 3.91 -5.85
C GLN A 16 -5.30 4.02 -4.90
N LEU A 17 -5.62 2.94 -4.18
CA LEU A 17 -6.68 2.93 -3.19
C LEU A 17 -6.36 3.82 -1.99
N TYR A 18 -5.09 3.85 -1.55
CA TYR A 18 -4.64 4.75 -0.48
C TYR A 18 -4.86 6.21 -0.88
N ASP A 19 -4.42 6.60 -2.09
CA ASP A 19 -4.60 7.95 -2.62
C ASP A 19 -6.08 8.33 -2.77
N GLN A 20 -6.91 7.39 -3.21
CA GLN A 20 -8.35 7.59 -3.30
C GLN A 20 -8.95 7.85 -1.91
N VAL A 21 -8.71 6.94 -0.96
CA VAL A 21 -9.23 7.06 0.42
C VAL A 21 -8.73 8.33 1.08
N TYR A 22 -7.46 8.72 0.85
CA TYR A 22 -6.90 9.96 1.36
C TYR A 22 -7.71 11.18 0.89
N ARG A 23 -7.97 11.27 -0.42
CA ARG A 23 -8.76 12.38 -0.99
C ARG A 23 -10.20 12.40 -0.47
N GLU A 24 -10.87 11.24 -0.42
CA GLU A 24 -12.24 11.13 0.10
C GLU A 24 -12.33 11.58 1.57
N LEU A 25 -11.40 11.13 2.41
CA LEU A 25 -11.36 11.51 3.83
C LEU A 25 -11.11 13.00 4.02
N LEU A 26 -10.28 13.63 3.19
CA LEU A 26 -10.13 15.09 3.21
C LEU A 26 -11.43 15.81 2.85
N THR A 27 -12.18 15.33 1.86
CA THR A 27 -13.49 15.89 1.52
C THR A 27 -14.45 15.80 2.71
N TYR A 28 -14.53 14.65 3.40
CA TYR A 28 -15.37 14.51 4.61
C TYR A 28 -14.97 15.49 5.72
N MET A 29 -13.67 15.69 5.94
CA MET A 29 -13.17 16.66 6.93
C MET A 29 -13.54 18.11 6.59
N MET A 30 -13.52 18.46 5.29
CA MET A 30 -13.86 19.80 4.81
C MET A 30 -15.36 20.07 4.86
N GLU A 31 -16.19 19.06 4.60
CA GLU A 31 -17.66 19.17 4.66
C GLU A 31 -18.19 19.26 6.10
N ASP A 32 -17.65 18.47 7.03
CA ASP A 32 -18.03 18.50 8.44
C ASP A 32 -16.81 18.33 9.36
N PRO A 33 -16.33 19.42 10.01
CA PRO A 33 -15.20 19.37 10.94
C PRO A 33 -15.36 18.39 12.12
N ARG A 34 -16.58 17.95 12.45
CA ARG A 34 -16.81 16.95 13.50
C ARG A 34 -16.29 15.56 13.10
N THR A 35 -16.12 15.32 11.79
CA THR A 35 -15.62 14.04 11.25
C THR A 35 -14.09 13.91 11.35
N ILE A 36 -13.36 15.00 11.60
CA ILE A 36 -11.88 15.05 11.57
C ILE A 36 -11.27 13.90 12.35
N LYS A 37 -11.68 13.69 13.60
CA LYS A 37 -11.11 12.62 14.45
C LYS A 37 -11.32 11.23 13.84
N GLN A 38 -12.52 10.95 13.32
CA GLN A 38 -12.84 9.65 12.72
C GLN A 38 -12.06 9.45 11.42
N ALA A 39 -12.04 10.47 10.56
CA ALA A 39 -11.32 10.43 9.30
C ALA A 39 -9.79 10.31 9.51
N THR A 40 -9.22 10.90 10.56
CA THR A 40 -7.81 10.68 10.94
C THR A 40 -7.53 9.22 11.31
N TYR A 41 -8.42 8.56 12.07
CA TYR A 41 -8.23 7.14 12.37
C TYR A 41 -8.31 6.26 11.12
N LEU A 42 -9.21 6.58 10.18
CA LEU A 42 -9.31 5.87 8.91
C LEU A 42 -8.07 6.09 8.04
N LEU A 43 -7.50 7.30 8.02
CA LEU A 43 -6.22 7.59 7.36
C LEU A 43 -5.09 6.72 7.92
N TRP A 44 -5.02 6.55 9.25
CA TRP A 44 -4.03 5.67 9.86
C TRP A 44 -4.23 4.20 9.50
N VAL A 45 -5.48 3.74 9.37
CA VAL A 45 -5.77 2.38 8.89
C VAL A 45 -5.32 2.22 7.45
N ALA A 46 -5.69 3.15 6.56
CA ALA A 46 -5.28 3.12 5.15
C ALA A 46 -3.76 3.11 4.99
N HIS A 47 -3.05 3.98 5.72
CA HIS A 47 -1.59 4.01 5.71
C HIS A 47 -0.98 2.70 6.23
N LYS A 48 -1.56 2.09 7.26
CA LYS A 48 -1.08 0.78 7.74
C LYS A 48 -1.27 -0.33 6.71
N LEU A 49 -2.31 -0.27 5.88
CA LEU A 49 -2.54 -1.22 4.80
C LEU A 49 -1.51 -1.05 3.69
N GLU A 50 -1.24 0.18 3.25
CA GLU A 50 -0.15 0.48 2.30
C GLU A 50 1.21 -0.01 2.86
N ARG A 51 1.51 0.27 4.13
CA ARG A 51 2.74 -0.26 4.75
C ARG A 51 2.84 -1.79 4.78
N ILE A 52 1.71 -2.49 4.83
CA ILE A 52 1.69 -3.96 4.76
C ILE A 52 2.00 -4.40 3.32
N ALA A 53 1.43 -3.72 2.32
CA ALA A 53 1.65 -4.00 0.91
C ALA A 53 3.13 -3.85 0.51
N ASP A 54 3.76 -2.74 0.88
CA ASP A 54 5.21 -2.54 0.73
C ASP A 54 6.04 -3.68 1.35
N ARG A 55 5.64 -4.14 2.55
CA ARG A 55 6.35 -5.23 3.23
C ARG A 55 6.20 -6.54 2.46
N VAL A 56 5.05 -6.77 1.83
CA VAL A 56 4.83 -7.92 0.94
C VAL A 56 5.71 -7.79 -0.30
N THR A 57 5.86 -6.61 -0.90
CA THR A 57 6.81 -6.35 -2.01
C THR A 57 8.24 -6.72 -1.61
N ASN A 58 8.72 -6.25 -0.45
CA ASN A 58 10.04 -6.61 0.09
C ASN A 58 10.21 -8.13 0.29
N ILE A 59 9.16 -8.85 0.73
CA ILE A 59 9.20 -10.31 0.88
C ILE A 59 9.31 -10.98 -0.50
N CYS A 60 8.58 -10.48 -1.50
CA CYS A 60 8.62 -11.00 -2.87
C CYS A 60 10.02 -10.86 -3.49
N GLU A 61 10.68 -9.72 -3.29
CA GLU A 61 12.08 -9.50 -3.71
C GLU A 61 13.03 -10.52 -3.09
N ARG A 62 12.89 -10.80 -1.78
CA ARG A 62 13.68 -11.82 -1.09
C ARG A 62 13.43 -13.21 -1.62
N VAL A 63 12.18 -13.56 -1.94
CA VAL A 63 11.84 -14.85 -2.56
C VAL A 63 12.48 -15.00 -3.93
N ILE A 64 12.49 -13.94 -4.74
CA ILE A 64 13.18 -13.93 -6.04
C ILE A 64 14.67 -14.18 -5.82
N PHE A 65 15.32 -13.39 -4.98
CA PHE A 65 16.74 -13.55 -4.65
C PHE A 65 17.09 -14.96 -4.16
N MET A 66 16.30 -15.53 -3.25
CA MET A 66 16.51 -16.90 -2.75
C MET A 66 16.38 -17.96 -3.85
N SER A 67 15.54 -17.72 -4.86
CA SER A 67 15.29 -18.68 -5.95
C SER A 67 16.24 -18.55 -7.14
N THR A 68 16.74 -17.35 -7.43
CA THR A 68 17.56 -17.07 -8.62
C THR A 68 19.02 -16.75 -8.29
N GLY A 69 19.32 -16.33 -7.05
CA GLY A 69 20.60 -15.77 -6.65
C GLY A 69 20.82 -14.31 -7.09
N GLU A 70 19.84 -13.70 -7.79
CA GLU A 70 19.93 -12.34 -8.32
C GLU A 70 18.99 -11.41 -7.56
N PHE A 71 19.52 -10.28 -7.09
CA PHE A 71 18.70 -9.26 -6.46
C PHE A 71 17.99 -8.43 -7.53
N ARG A 72 16.68 -8.24 -7.34
CA ARG A 72 15.85 -7.41 -8.21
C ARG A 72 14.95 -6.54 -7.33
N GLU A 73 15.13 -5.24 -7.47
CA GLU A 73 14.22 -4.25 -6.89
C GLU A 73 12.91 -4.26 -7.69
N LEU A 74 11.78 -4.33 -6.98
CA LEU A 74 10.44 -4.32 -7.53
C LEU A 74 9.76 -3.03 -7.12
N SER A 75 9.92 -1.99 -7.94
CA SER A 75 9.12 -0.77 -7.87
C SER A 75 8.07 -0.81 -8.99
N PHE A 76 6.80 -0.75 -8.60
CA PHE A 76 5.66 -0.75 -9.51
C PHE A 76 4.90 0.57 -9.46
#